data_AF-M0JPQ3-F1
#
_entry.id   AF-M0JPQ3-F1
#
_cell.length_a   1.000
_cell.length_b   1.000
_cell.length_c   1.000
_cell.angle_alpha   90.00
_cell.angle_beta   90.00
_cell.angle_gamma   90.00
#
_symmetry.space_group_name_H-M   'P 1'
#
loop_
_entity.id
_entity.type
_entity.pdbx_description
1 polymer ?
#
loop_
_entity_poly.entity_id
_entity_poly.type
_entity_poly.pdbx_seq_one_letter_code
_entity_poly.pdbx_strand_id
1 'polypeptide(L)'
;MDIADIATREFVEVDANKRLGKVRSIFERENPKGIIVTEDDDYTGVITQKQLVQSHVEDNAKAGAMTRSAPKVERTDDVREVARVLVEGGVKLAPVFEAGELWGIVTEDDILDAVLDNLDALSVEDIYTRDVITVSEDTNVGQVVNLLRKHGISRLPVLGDDDGLTGMVTRHDIVDVVVRDMNKTTRGDRSGEIERVLDMPVYDVMSSPVETAKLGDSVEDAVARMLENDFAGLVVTPEDDDTHVAGILTKTDVLRALTYTEEEHMDVQITNIKLLDTISRADLRADIEQVADKYGAMQVQHAHVRFHEHKEKLRGTPLIQCQIRLRTNKGQAAGSGEGYGAETAFNVALDKLERNVLELKGVQADEEYRGQLLRKLGEL
;
A
#
# COMPACT_ATOMS: atom_id res chain seq x y z
N MET A 1 19.99 7.22 5.16
CA MET A 1 19.98 8.59 4.58
C MET A 1 18.95 9.34 5.39
N ASP A 2 19.25 10.55 5.82
CA ASP A 2 18.36 11.25 6.76
C ASP A 2 17.36 12.11 5.97
N ILE A 3 16.17 12.33 6.53
CA ILE A 3 15.13 13.18 5.91
C ILE A 3 15.61 14.60 5.63
N ALA A 4 16.54 15.13 6.41
CA ALA A 4 17.12 16.46 6.20
C ALA A 4 17.79 16.63 4.82
N ASP A 5 18.22 15.53 4.18
CA ASP A 5 18.89 15.56 2.88
C ASP A 5 17.89 15.74 1.72
N ILE A 6 16.61 15.41 1.94
CA ILE A 6 15.59 15.31 0.88
C ILE A 6 14.35 16.17 1.13
N ALA A 7 14.11 16.60 2.37
CA ALA A 7 12.92 17.35 2.72
C ALA A 7 12.96 18.80 2.22
N THR A 8 11.81 19.29 1.76
CA THR A 8 11.65 20.67 1.27
C THR A 8 11.11 21.60 2.35
N ARG A 9 11.65 22.82 2.38
CA ARG A 9 11.16 23.91 3.24
C ARG A 9 10.12 24.78 2.54
N GLU A 10 10.00 24.67 1.23
CA GLU A 10 8.99 25.37 0.45
C GLU A 10 7.75 24.48 0.37
N PHE A 11 6.75 24.79 1.21
CA PHE A 11 5.49 24.08 1.24
C PHE A 11 4.32 25.04 1.38
N VAL A 12 3.15 24.60 0.92
CA VAL A 12 1.94 25.40 1.02
C VAL A 12 1.28 25.16 2.37
N GLU A 13 1.11 26.24 3.12
CA GLU A 13 0.49 26.25 4.44
C GLU A 13 -0.81 27.07 4.44
N VAL A 14 -1.81 26.59 5.19
CA VAL A 14 -3.06 27.32 5.42
C VAL A 14 -3.51 27.24 6.88
N ASP A 15 -4.00 28.37 7.39
CA ASP A 15 -4.68 28.41 8.68
C ASP A 15 -5.95 27.52 8.70
N ALA A 16 -6.19 26.83 9.80
CA ALA A 16 -7.32 25.93 10.00
C ALA A 16 -8.68 26.63 9.82
N ASN A 17 -8.76 27.94 10.04
CA ASN A 17 -9.94 28.77 9.82
C ASN A 17 -10.12 29.22 8.37
N LYS A 18 -9.13 28.99 7.49
CA LYS A 18 -9.23 29.34 6.08
C LYS A 18 -10.37 28.57 5.42
N ARG A 19 -11.12 29.26 4.55
CA ARG A 19 -12.26 28.68 3.84
C ARG A 19 -11.79 27.66 2.80
N LEU A 20 -12.49 26.53 2.71
CA LEU A 20 -12.18 25.46 1.75
C LEU A 20 -12.20 25.93 0.30
N GLY A 21 -13.06 26.87 -0.08
CA GLY A 21 -13.03 27.42 -1.45
C GLY A 21 -11.68 28.07 -1.81
N LYS A 22 -10.96 28.63 -0.83
CA LYS A 22 -9.59 29.14 -1.04
C LYS A 22 -8.57 28.02 -1.10
N VAL A 23 -8.74 26.96 -0.31
CA VAL A 23 -7.89 25.77 -0.35
C VAL A 23 -8.02 25.06 -1.71
N ARG A 24 -9.25 24.88 -2.23
CA ARG A 24 -9.51 24.36 -3.57
C ARG A 24 -8.80 25.17 -4.65
N SER A 25 -8.90 26.51 -4.59
CA SER A 25 -8.23 27.39 -5.55
C SER A 25 -6.70 27.30 -5.49
N ILE A 26 -6.09 26.93 -4.36
CA ILE A 26 -4.66 26.67 -4.26
C ILE A 26 -4.34 25.37 -5.01
N PHE A 27 -5.09 24.30 -4.75
CA PHE A 27 -4.92 23.04 -5.49
C PHE A 27 -5.06 23.20 -7.01
N GLU A 28 -6.02 23.99 -7.47
CA GLU A 28 -6.22 24.25 -8.91
C GLU A 28 -5.09 25.05 -9.57
N ARG A 29 -4.41 25.92 -8.82
CA ARG A 29 -3.40 26.85 -9.38
C ARG A 29 -1.98 26.34 -9.23
N GLU A 30 -1.69 25.72 -8.10
CA GLU A 30 -0.34 25.35 -7.68
C GLU A 30 -0.14 23.82 -7.70
N ASN A 31 -1.21 23.04 -7.79
CA ASN A 31 -1.20 21.57 -7.79
C ASN A 31 -0.26 20.92 -6.74
N PRO A 32 -0.30 21.35 -5.45
CA PRO A 32 0.56 20.77 -4.43
C PRO A 32 0.11 19.33 -4.12
N LYS A 33 1.04 18.45 -3.75
CA LYS A 33 0.73 17.07 -3.33
C LYS A 33 -0.07 17.02 -2.01
N GLY A 34 0.06 18.06 -1.19
CA GLY A 34 -0.68 18.27 0.03
C GLY A 34 -0.48 19.69 0.56
N ILE A 35 -1.39 20.14 1.41
CA ILE A 35 -1.33 21.43 2.08
C ILE A 35 -1.25 21.17 3.59
N ILE A 36 -0.27 21.78 4.24
CA ILE A 36 -0.13 21.76 5.69
C ILE A 36 -1.16 22.70 6.30
N VAL A 37 -1.88 22.23 7.32
CA VAL A 37 -2.87 23.01 8.06
C VAL A 37 -2.37 23.29 9.46
N THR A 38 -2.33 24.56 9.82
CA THR A 38 -1.88 25.08 11.11
C THR A 38 -3.01 25.81 11.83
N GLU A 39 -3.00 25.81 13.16
CA GLU A 39 -3.87 26.64 13.99
C GLU A 39 -2.99 27.30 15.05
N ASP A 40 -2.98 28.64 15.11
CA ASP A 40 -2.10 29.40 16.01
C ASP A 40 -0.61 28.99 15.90
N ASP A 41 -0.12 28.82 14.66
CA ASP A 41 1.24 28.33 14.30
C ASP A 41 1.55 26.87 14.68
N ASP A 42 0.59 26.14 15.28
CA ASP A 42 0.72 24.72 15.59
C ASP A 42 0.20 23.83 14.45
N TYR A 43 1.00 22.84 14.05
CA TYR A 43 0.58 21.83 13.07
C TYR A 43 -0.66 21.06 13.56
N THR A 44 -1.72 21.11 12.75
CA THR A 44 -3.00 20.45 13.02
C THR A 44 -3.23 19.23 12.13
N GLY A 45 -2.74 19.25 10.88
CA GLY A 45 -2.91 18.14 9.96
C GLY A 45 -2.58 18.49 8.51
N VAL A 46 -2.98 17.61 7.60
CA VAL A 46 -2.77 17.77 6.16
C VAL A 46 -4.11 17.68 5.42
N ILE A 47 -4.26 18.51 4.39
CA ILE A 47 -5.30 18.37 3.37
C ILE A 47 -4.63 17.91 2.07
N THR A 48 -5.19 16.87 1.46
CA THR A 48 -4.83 16.34 0.14
C THR A 48 -5.97 16.59 -0.84
N GLN A 49 -5.68 16.54 -2.14
CA GLN A 49 -6.71 16.70 -3.17
C GLN A 49 -7.88 15.72 -2.99
N LYS A 50 -7.60 14.48 -2.56
CA LYS A 50 -8.63 13.45 -2.29
C LYS A 50 -9.69 13.91 -1.28
N GLN A 51 -9.31 14.66 -0.25
CA GLN A 51 -10.26 15.15 0.77
C GLN A 51 -11.22 16.19 0.20
N LEU A 52 -10.75 17.05 -0.72
CA LEU A 52 -11.60 18.07 -1.34
C LEU A 52 -12.65 17.47 -2.27
N VAL A 53 -12.37 16.29 -2.82
CA VAL A 53 -13.22 15.63 -3.82
C VAL A 53 -14.30 14.79 -3.16
N GLN A 54 -13.94 14.08 -2.09
CA GLN A 54 -14.85 13.16 -1.41
C GLN A 54 -15.91 13.86 -0.56
N SER A 55 -15.78 15.18 -0.35
CA SER A 55 -16.63 15.91 0.56
C SER A 55 -17.63 16.77 -0.21
N HIS A 56 -18.92 16.54 0.05
CA HIS A 56 -20.04 17.42 -0.33
C HIS A 56 -20.03 18.71 0.52
N VAL A 57 -18.84 19.14 0.96
CA VAL A 57 -18.71 20.22 1.93
C VAL A 57 -18.70 21.54 1.19
N GLU A 58 -19.56 22.43 1.66
CA GLU A 58 -19.69 23.79 1.15
C GLU A 58 -18.36 24.56 1.21
N ASP A 59 -18.11 25.43 0.22
CA ASP A 59 -16.89 26.24 0.13
C ASP A 59 -16.66 27.18 1.32
N ASN A 60 -17.69 27.41 2.13
CA ASN A 60 -17.66 28.23 3.35
C ASN A 60 -17.07 27.47 4.56
N ALA A 61 -16.93 26.15 4.50
CA ALA A 61 -16.40 25.37 5.59
C ALA A 61 -14.92 25.67 5.80
N LYS A 62 -14.45 25.37 7.01
CA LYS A 62 -13.08 25.62 7.45
C LYS A 62 -12.14 24.49 7.07
N ALA A 63 -10.89 24.81 6.75
CA ALA A 63 -9.83 23.86 6.42
C ALA A 63 -9.64 22.80 7.52
N GLY A 64 -9.66 23.19 8.79
CA GLY A 64 -9.51 22.29 9.94
C GLY A 64 -10.52 21.14 9.98
N ALA A 65 -11.73 21.32 9.42
CA ALA A 65 -12.74 20.27 9.38
C ALA A 65 -12.42 19.14 8.37
N MET A 66 -11.44 19.37 7.50
CA MET A 66 -11.07 18.48 6.41
C MET A 66 -9.68 17.87 6.58
N THR A 67 -8.97 18.16 7.67
CA THR A 67 -7.61 17.66 7.89
C THR A 67 -7.59 16.17 8.15
N ARG A 68 -6.45 15.55 7.85
CA ARG A 68 -6.09 14.21 8.31
C ARG A 68 -4.79 14.29 9.08
N SER A 69 -4.63 13.38 10.03
CA SER A 69 -3.35 13.16 10.67
C SER A 69 -2.40 12.56 9.65
N ALA A 70 -1.30 13.27 9.36
CA ALA A 70 -0.12 12.69 8.72
C ALA A 70 0.93 12.39 9.80
N PRO A 71 1.76 11.34 9.64
CA PRO A 71 2.82 11.02 10.57
C PRO A 71 3.79 12.20 10.66
N LYS A 72 4.11 12.60 11.89
CA LYS A 72 5.15 13.60 12.15
C LYS A 72 6.49 12.89 12.10
N VAL A 73 7.41 13.40 11.29
CA VAL A 73 8.75 12.84 11.17
C VAL A 73 9.78 13.86 11.62
N GLU A 74 10.86 13.42 12.23
CA GLU A 74 12.00 14.27 12.57
C GLU A 74 12.94 14.36 11.37
N ARG A 75 13.64 15.50 11.21
CA ARG A 75 14.60 15.65 10.10
C ARG A 75 15.77 14.64 10.14
N THR A 76 15.99 13.99 11.28
CA THR A 76 17.02 12.96 11.48
C THR A 76 16.49 11.54 11.31
N ASP A 77 15.21 11.37 10.99
CA ASP A 77 14.64 10.05 10.72
C ASP A 77 15.25 9.47 9.45
N ASP A 78 15.31 8.14 9.38
CA ASP A 78 15.79 7.43 8.19
C ASP A 78 14.69 7.40 7.11
N VAL A 79 15.11 7.57 5.86
CA VAL A 79 14.22 7.56 4.68
C VAL A 79 13.34 6.30 4.61
N ARG A 80 13.85 5.12 4.97
CA ARG A 80 13.06 3.87 4.93
C ARG A 80 11.97 3.83 6.01
N GLU A 81 12.30 4.31 7.20
CA GLU A 81 11.33 4.45 8.29
C GLU A 81 10.18 5.37 7.88
N VAL A 82 10.51 6.51 7.26
CA VAL A 82 9.52 7.47 6.77
C VAL A 82 8.69 6.87 5.64
N ALA A 83 9.31 6.16 4.69
CA ALA A 83 8.57 5.43 3.65
C ALA A 83 7.55 4.46 4.27
N ARG A 84 7.92 3.75 5.34
CA ARG A 84 7.03 2.79 6.02
C ARG A 84 5.82 3.50 6.61
N VAL A 85 6.03 4.55 7.41
CA VAL A 85 4.92 5.26 8.05
C VAL A 85 4.02 5.99 7.05
N LEU A 86 4.55 6.44 5.92
CA LEU A 86 3.74 7.00 4.81
C LEU A 86 2.84 5.92 4.19
N VAL A 87 3.41 4.76 3.86
CA VAL A 87 2.68 3.63 3.27
C VAL A 87 1.62 3.10 4.24
N GLU A 88 1.96 2.87 5.51
CA GLU A 88 1.04 2.41 6.56
C GLU A 88 -0.06 3.44 6.86
N GLY A 89 0.30 4.72 6.87
CA GLY A 89 -0.64 5.83 7.05
C GLY A 89 -1.56 6.06 5.84
N GLY A 90 -1.21 5.49 4.68
CA GLY A 90 -1.92 5.73 3.41
C GLY A 90 -1.90 7.21 3.02
N VAL A 91 -0.81 7.90 3.33
CA VAL A 91 -0.57 9.32 3.05
C VAL A 91 0.68 9.46 2.19
N LYS A 92 0.72 10.51 1.37
CA LYS A 92 1.78 10.73 0.37
C LYS A 92 2.81 11.79 0.80
N LEU A 93 2.62 12.34 2.00
CA LEU A 93 3.39 13.45 2.54
C LEU A 93 3.37 13.39 4.06
N ALA A 94 4.51 13.71 4.66
CA ALA A 94 4.70 13.89 6.09
C ALA A 94 5.29 15.28 6.40
N PRO A 95 4.78 15.99 7.42
CA PRO A 95 5.45 17.16 7.98
C PRO A 95 6.74 16.74 8.71
N VAL A 96 7.82 17.47 8.44
CA VAL A 96 9.15 17.28 9.03
C VAL A 96 9.35 18.30 10.14
N PHE A 97 9.79 17.84 11.31
CA PHE A 97 10.03 18.66 12.48
C PHE A 97 11.52 18.73 12.82
N GLU A 98 11.91 19.84 13.46
CA GLU A 98 13.19 20.00 14.14
C GLU A 98 12.93 20.66 15.49
N ALA A 99 13.34 20.01 16.57
CA ALA A 99 13.16 20.52 17.94
C ALA A 99 11.70 20.90 18.29
N GLY A 100 10.73 20.19 17.70
CA GLY A 100 9.30 20.40 17.91
C GLY A 100 8.65 21.47 17.02
N GLU A 101 9.43 22.18 16.20
CA GLU A 101 8.94 23.16 15.24
C GLU A 101 8.81 22.54 13.85
N LEU A 102 7.76 22.93 13.10
CA LEU A 102 7.59 22.51 11.71
C LEU A 102 8.73 23.08 10.86
N TRP A 103 9.58 22.20 10.35
CA TRP A 103 10.78 22.55 9.60
C TRP A 103 10.56 22.49 8.09
N GLY A 104 9.76 21.54 7.62
CA GLY A 104 9.54 21.27 6.21
C GLY A 104 8.52 20.17 5.96
N ILE A 105 8.52 19.63 4.75
CA ILE A 105 7.73 18.46 4.36
C ILE A 105 8.61 17.48 3.58
N VAL A 106 8.20 16.22 3.57
CA VAL A 106 8.75 15.18 2.70
C VAL A 106 7.61 14.41 2.06
N THR A 107 7.74 14.11 0.78
CA THR A 107 6.74 13.40 -0.03
C THR A 107 7.22 12.02 -0.45
N GLU A 108 6.30 11.20 -0.96
CA GLU A 108 6.65 9.93 -1.62
C GLU A 108 7.62 10.13 -2.80
N ASP A 109 7.50 11.25 -3.52
CA ASP A 109 8.32 11.55 -4.68
C ASP A 109 9.75 11.91 -4.25
N ASP A 110 9.91 12.74 -3.20
CA ASP A 110 11.23 13.10 -2.65
C ASP A 110 12.01 11.86 -2.20
N ILE A 111 11.31 10.87 -1.63
CA ILE A 111 11.90 9.61 -1.19
C ILE A 111 12.33 8.77 -2.39
N LEU A 112 11.47 8.66 -3.41
CA LEU A 112 11.75 7.87 -4.61
C LEU A 112 12.90 8.46 -5.44
N ASP A 113 12.94 9.79 -5.58
CA ASP A 113 14.05 10.50 -6.22
C ASP A 113 15.38 10.21 -5.52
N ALA A 114 15.39 10.25 -4.19
CA ALA A 114 16.60 10.07 -3.40
C ALA A 114 17.20 8.65 -3.43
N VAL A 115 16.37 7.65 -3.73
CA VAL A 115 16.76 6.24 -3.77
C VAL A 115 16.80 5.66 -5.18
N LEU A 116 16.50 6.47 -6.20
CA LEU A 116 16.33 6.04 -7.60
C LEU A 116 17.50 5.19 -8.10
N ASP A 117 18.73 5.67 -7.90
CA ASP A 117 19.97 5.00 -8.33
C ASP A 117 20.21 3.63 -7.65
N ASN A 118 19.44 3.29 -6.60
CA ASN A 118 19.54 2.01 -5.88
C ASN A 118 18.42 1.02 -6.25
N LEU A 119 17.56 1.37 -7.21
CA LEU A 119 16.43 0.55 -7.65
C LEU A 119 16.75 -0.32 -8.87
N ASP A 120 17.97 -0.23 -9.41
CA ASP A 120 18.44 -0.94 -10.61
C ASP A 120 18.47 -2.48 -10.43
N ALA A 121 18.68 -2.93 -9.19
CA ALA A 121 18.76 -4.33 -8.84
C ALA A 121 17.41 -5.08 -8.82
N LEU A 122 16.29 -4.35 -8.78
CA LEU A 122 14.94 -4.91 -8.78
C LEU A 122 14.31 -4.78 -10.15
N SER A 123 13.59 -5.82 -10.58
CA SER A 123 12.74 -5.79 -11.77
C SER A 123 11.29 -5.51 -11.40
N VAL A 124 10.50 -5.03 -12.36
CA VAL A 124 9.06 -4.82 -12.20
C VAL A 124 8.35 -6.11 -11.76
N GLU A 125 8.76 -7.26 -12.31
CA GLU A 125 8.22 -8.59 -11.98
C GLU A 125 8.33 -8.93 -10.48
N ASP A 126 9.32 -8.38 -9.79
CA ASP A 126 9.57 -8.65 -8.37
C ASP A 126 8.52 -8.02 -7.45
N ILE A 127 7.92 -6.89 -7.84
CA ILE A 127 7.14 -6.03 -6.92
C ILE A 127 5.77 -5.59 -7.45
N TYR A 128 5.44 -5.87 -8.71
CA TYR A 128 4.13 -5.50 -9.26
C TYR A 128 2.94 -6.25 -8.64
N THR A 129 1.77 -5.61 -8.66
CA THR A 129 0.51 -6.22 -8.23
C THR A 129 -0.13 -6.97 -9.40
N ARG A 130 -0.31 -8.29 -9.25
CA ARG A 130 -0.85 -9.22 -10.27
C ARG A 130 -2.37 -9.18 -10.39
N ASP A 131 -3.07 -9.19 -9.26
CA ASP A 131 -4.53 -9.29 -9.22
C ASP A 131 -5.19 -7.93 -9.48
N VAL A 132 -5.21 -7.54 -10.75
CA VAL A 132 -5.77 -6.26 -11.19
C VAL A 132 -7.27 -6.37 -11.45
N ILE A 133 -7.98 -5.34 -11.00
CA ILE A 133 -9.39 -5.15 -11.35
C ILE A 133 -9.42 -4.26 -12.58
N THR A 134 -10.10 -4.70 -13.63
CA THR A 134 -10.27 -3.96 -14.88
C THR A 134 -11.74 -3.60 -15.11
N VAL A 135 -11.97 -2.68 -16.05
CA VAL A 135 -13.31 -2.28 -16.50
C VAL A 135 -13.34 -2.21 -18.02
N SER A 136 -14.52 -2.31 -18.63
CA SER A 136 -14.67 -2.08 -20.08
C SER A 136 -14.80 -0.59 -20.40
N GLU A 137 -14.53 -0.21 -21.65
CA GLU A 137 -14.71 1.16 -22.17
C GLU A 137 -16.13 1.72 -21.94
N ASP A 138 -17.14 0.85 -22.08
CA ASP A 138 -18.57 1.18 -21.88
C ASP A 138 -19.01 1.19 -20.41
N THR A 139 -18.13 0.78 -19.48
CA THR A 139 -18.45 0.83 -18.05
C THR A 139 -18.68 2.29 -17.66
N ASN A 140 -19.75 2.57 -16.91
CA ASN A 140 -20.06 3.95 -16.54
C ASN A 140 -19.24 4.42 -15.33
N VAL A 141 -18.98 5.72 -15.25
CA VAL A 141 -18.17 6.35 -14.19
C VAL A 141 -18.71 6.01 -12.80
N GLY A 142 -20.03 5.94 -12.61
CA GLY A 142 -20.64 5.56 -11.34
C GLY A 142 -20.22 4.16 -10.86
N GLN A 143 -20.18 3.18 -11.77
CA GLN A 143 -19.66 1.84 -11.47
C GLN A 143 -18.17 1.88 -11.13
N VAL A 144 -17.37 2.65 -11.85
CA VAL A 144 -15.94 2.84 -11.58
C VAL A 144 -15.70 3.42 -10.19
N VAL A 145 -16.41 4.49 -9.81
CA VAL A 145 -16.33 5.08 -8.47
C VAL A 145 -16.64 4.03 -7.39
N ASN A 146 -17.66 3.21 -7.62
CA ASN A 146 -18.01 2.13 -6.71
C ASN A 146 -16.90 1.07 -6.60
N LEU A 147 -16.29 0.65 -7.71
CA LEU A 147 -15.16 -0.29 -7.71
C LEU A 147 -13.94 0.28 -6.98
N LEU A 148 -13.53 1.51 -7.30
CA LEU A 148 -12.42 2.21 -6.65
C LEU A 148 -12.63 2.37 -5.13
N ARG A 149 -13.87 2.58 -4.70
CA ARG A 149 -14.23 2.66 -3.27
C ARG A 149 -14.23 1.28 -2.62
N LYS A 150 -14.93 0.30 -3.22
CA LYS A 150 -15.12 -1.05 -2.69
C LYS A 150 -13.78 -1.75 -2.47
N HIS A 151 -12.85 -1.59 -3.41
CA HIS A 151 -11.55 -2.25 -3.38
C HIS A 151 -10.44 -1.37 -2.80
N GLY A 152 -10.72 -0.13 -2.39
CA GLY A 152 -9.73 0.78 -1.83
C GLY A 152 -8.68 1.31 -2.83
N ILE A 153 -8.73 0.88 -4.10
CA ILE A 153 -7.75 1.19 -5.15
C ILE A 153 -8.01 2.53 -5.85
N SER A 154 -6.94 3.15 -6.37
CA SER A 154 -6.96 4.51 -6.92
C SER A 154 -7.12 4.60 -8.43
N ARG A 155 -7.00 3.48 -9.13
CA ARG A 155 -7.01 3.39 -10.59
C ARG A 155 -7.47 2.01 -11.06
N LEU A 156 -7.93 1.95 -12.30
CA LEU A 156 -8.40 0.75 -12.98
C LEU A 156 -7.92 0.81 -14.44
N PRO A 157 -7.28 -0.25 -14.97
CA PRO A 157 -7.07 -0.40 -16.41
C PRO A 157 -8.42 -0.58 -17.11
N VAL A 158 -8.53 0.00 -18.30
CA VAL A 158 -9.71 -0.06 -19.16
C VAL A 158 -9.38 -0.95 -20.35
N LEU A 159 -10.24 -1.93 -20.58
CA LEU A 159 -10.12 -2.90 -21.66
C LEU A 159 -11.16 -2.63 -22.75
N GLY A 160 -10.74 -2.80 -24.00
CA GLY A 160 -11.62 -2.81 -25.16
C GLY A 160 -12.37 -4.14 -25.31
N ASP A 161 -13.16 -4.23 -26.38
CA ASP A 161 -13.97 -5.42 -26.70
C ASP A 161 -13.15 -6.71 -26.94
N ASP A 162 -11.87 -6.57 -27.27
CA ASP A 162 -10.93 -7.66 -27.53
C ASP A 162 -10.12 -8.08 -26.30
N ASP A 163 -10.49 -7.61 -25.10
CA ASP A 163 -9.76 -7.73 -23.84
C ASP A 163 -8.37 -7.05 -23.86
N GLY A 164 -8.09 -6.21 -24.88
CA GLY A 164 -6.88 -5.42 -24.99
C GLY A 164 -6.93 -4.14 -24.14
N LEU A 165 -5.79 -3.72 -23.59
CA LEU A 165 -5.61 -2.48 -22.85
C LEU A 165 -5.80 -1.27 -23.78
N THR A 166 -6.79 -0.44 -23.49
CA THR A 166 -7.09 0.77 -24.28
C THR A 166 -6.93 2.07 -23.48
N GLY A 167 -7.05 2.00 -22.15
CA GLY A 167 -7.01 3.18 -21.29
C GLY A 167 -6.72 2.88 -19.82
N MET A 168 -6.54 3.94 -19.05
CA MET A 168 -6.50 3.89 -17.59
C MET A 168 -7.45 4.95 -17.05
N VAL A 169 -8.28 4.58 -16.07
CA VAL A 169 -9.10 5.53 -15.33
C VAL A 169 -8.64 5.59 -13.88
N THR A 170 -8.31 6.80 -13.43
CA THR A 170 -7.91 7.09 -12.06
C THR A 170 -9.01 7.86 -11.33
N ARG A 171 -8.90 7.91 -10.00
CA ARG A 171 -9.75 8.83 -9.21
C ARG A 171 -9.60 10.26 -9.71
N HIS A 172 -8.39 10.69 -10.05
CA HIS A 172 -8.08 12.07 -10.48
C HIS A 172 -8.83 12.42 -11.77
N ASP A 173 -8.83 11.54 -12.77
CA ASP A 173 -9.54 11.77 -14.04
C ASP A 173 -11.04 12.03 -13.82
N ILE A 174 -11.66 11.24 -12.93
CA ILE A 174 -13.08 11.39 -12.58
C ILE A 174 -13.34 12.75 -11.91
N VAL A 175 -12.44 13.17 -11.00
CA VAL A 175 -12.54 14.49 -10.35
C VAL A 175 -12.47 15.61 -11.37
N ASP A 176 -11.50 15.52 -12.26
CA ASP A 176 -11.22 16.53 -13.26
C ASP A 176 -12.43 16.78 -14.15
N VAL A 177 -13.13 15.72 -14.56
CA VAL A 177 -14.37 15.82 -15.33
C VAL A 177 -15.49 16.49 -14.53
N VAL A 178 -15.71 16.07 -13.28
CA VAL A 178 -16.73 16.67 -12.39
C VAL A 178 -16.47 18.17 -12.20
N VAL A 179 -15.22 18.57 -11.95
CA VAL A 179 -14.84 19.98 -11.72
C VAL A 179 -14.93 20.80 -13.01
N ARG A 180 -14.53 20.25 -14.16
CA ARG A 180 -14.60 20.95 -15.45
C ARG A 180 -16.04 21.22 -15.90
N ASP A 181 -16.96 20.28 -15.70
CA ASP A 181 -18.38 20.50 -16.01
C ASP A 181 -19.02 21.56 -15.11
N MET A 182 -18.64 21.61 -13.82
CA MET A 182 -19.10 22.66 -12.90
C MET A 182 -18.68 24.07 -13.32
N ASN A 183 -17.56 24.23 -14.04
CA ASN A 183 -17.04 25.53 -14.48
C ASN A 183 -17.65 26.05 -15.79
N LYS A 184 -18.45 25.25 -16.50
CA LYS A 184 -19.04 25.64 -17.80
C LYS A 184 -20.39 26.35 -17.71
N THR A 185 -21.04 26.50 -16.54
CA THR A 185 -22.43 26.99 -16.52
C THR A 185 -22.82 28.04 -15.46
N THR A 186 -23.60 29.00 -15.96
CA THR A 186 -24.38 30.04 -15.27
C THR A 186 -25.38 29.48 -14.24
N ARG A 187 -25.62 30.28 -13.20
CA ARG A 187 -26.57 30.11 -12.08
C ARG A 187 -27.93 29.44 -12.48
N GLY A 188 -28.12 28.14 -12.25
CA GLY A 188 -29.42 27.48 -12.50
C GLY A 188 -29.56 25.98 -12.21
N ASP A 189 -28.73 25.11 -12.78
CA ASP A 189 -29.08 23.68 -12.98
C ASP A 189 -28.17 22.67 -12.24
N ARG A 190 -28.12 22.70 -10.90
CA ARG A 190 -27.14 21.92 -10.13
C ARG A 190 -27.42 20.41 -9.97
N SER A 191 -28.68 19.96 -10.08
CA SER A 191 -29.03 18.59 -9.65
C SER A 191 -28.98 17.53 -10.76
N GLY A 192 -29.06 17.91 -12.03
CA GLY A 192 -29.12 16.97 -13.16
C GLY A 192 -27.79 16.75 -13.89
N GLU A 193 -26.69 17.35 -13.42
CA GLU A 193 -25.35 17.24 -14.05
C GLU A 193 -24.49 16.14 -13.44
N ILE A 194 -24.58 15.93 -12.12
CA ILE A 194 -23.87 14.82 -11.47
C ILE A 194 -24.40 13.47 -11.97
N GLU A 195 -25.71 13.32 -12.13
CA GLU A 195 -26.29 12.11 -12.75
C GLU A 195 -25.72 11.88 -14.16
N ARG A 196 -25.58 12.94 -14.97
CA ARG A 196 -24.97 12.84 -16.32
C ARG A 196 -23.52 12.38 -16.31
N VAL A 197 -22.71 12.83 -15.35
CA VAL A 197 -21.31 12.39 -15.24
C VAL A 197 -21.23 10.93 -14.77
N LEU A 198 -22.09 10.52 -13.84
CA LEU A 198 -22.10 9.14 -13.35
C LEU A 198 -22.53 8.13 -14.42
N ASP A 199 -23.40 8.54 -15.35
CA ASP A 199 -23.86 7.74 -16.48
C ASP A 199 -22.90 7.77 -17.69
N MET A 200 -21.86 8.61 -17.66
CA MET A 200 -20.88 8.73 -18.74
C MET A 200 -20.05 7.44 -18.87
N PRO A 201 -19.80 6.94 -20.08
CA PRO A 201 -18.83 5.87 -20.31
C PRO A 201 -17.42 6.27 -19.88
N VAL A 202 -16.66 5.31 -19.35
CA VAL A 202 -15.27 5.53 -18.92
C VAL A 202 -14.38 5.94 -20.08
N TYR A 203 -14.64 5.47 -21.30
CA TYR A 203 -13.93 5.89 -22.50
C TYR A 203 -13.82 7.41 -22.65
N ASP A 204 -14.85 8.16 -22.25
CA ASP A 204 -14.87 9.63 -22.37
C ASP A 204 -14.02 10.35 -21.30
N VAL A 205 -13.57 9.62 -20.27
CA VAL A 205 -12.88 10.16 -19.08
C VAL A 205 -11.47 9.58 -18.92
N MET A 206 -11.23 8.37 -19.40
CA MET A 206 -9.96 7.67 -19.23
C MET A 206 -8.80 8.41 -19.91
N SER A 207 -7.60 8.19 -19.36
CA SER A 207 -6.36 8.58 -20.01
C SER A 207 -5.98 7.53 -21.07
N SER A 208 -5.63 8.00 -22.27
CA SER A 208 -5.15 7.19 -23.40
C SER A 208 -4.19 8.03 -24.27
N PRO A 209 -3.05 7.48 -24.75
CA PRO A 209 -2.57 6.11 -24.54
C PRO A 209 -2.14 5.85 -23.08
N VAL A 210 -2.10 4.58 -22.70
CA VAL A 210 -1.69 4.15 -21.36
C VAL A 210 -0.18 3.99 -21.30
N GLU A 211 0.42 4.54 -20.27
CA GLU A 211 1.83 4.37 -20.00
C GLU A 211 2.07 3.04 -19.27
N THR A 212 2.98 2.24 -19.82
CA THR A 212 3.22 0.86 -19.41
C THR A 212 4.66 0.63 -18.97
N ALA A 213 4.84 -0.40 -18.17
CA ALA A 213 6.13 -1.01 -17.88
C ALA A 213 6.07 -2.49 -18.23
N LYS A 214 7.20 -3.04 -18.67
CA LYS A 214 7.32 -4.48 -18.93
C LYS A 214 7.75 -5.20 -17.67
N LEU A 215 7.47 -6.51 -17.59
CA LEU A 215 7.86 -7.34 -16.44
C LEU A 215 9.37 -7.31 -16.17
N GLY A 216 10.20 -7.31 -17.22
CA GLY A 216 11.65 -7.27 -17.13
C GLY A 216 12.26 -5.86 -17.12
N ASP A 217 11.45 -4.80 -17.17
CA ASP A 217 11.96 -3.44 -16.94
C ASP A 217 12.55 -3.35 -15.52
N SER A 218 13.58 -2.52 -15.32
CA SER A 218 14.06 -2.22 -13.97
C SER A 218 13.03 -1.37 -13.22
N VAL A 219 13.01 -1.48 -11.89
CA VAL A 219 12.17 -0.61 -11.05
C VAL A 219 12.64 0.84 -11.17
N GLU A 220 13.95 1.07 -11.30
CA GLU A 220 14.53 2.39 -11.58
C GLU A 220 13.88 3.04 -12.82
N ASP A 221 13.87 2.36 -13.97
CA ASP A 221 13.31 2.89 -15.21
C ASP A 221 11.81 3.18 -15.06
N ALA A 222 11.07 2.28 -14.39
CA ALA A 222 9.65 2.46 -14.15
C ALA A 222 9.38 3.68 -13.24
N VAL A 223 10.18 3.88 -12.20
CA VAL A 223 10.06 5.01 -11.26
C VAL A 223 10.47 6.31 -11.93
N ALA A 224 11.54 6.32 -12.73
CA ALA A 224 11.94 7.49 -13.51
C ALA A 224 10.79 7.95 -14.44
N ARG A 225 10.17 7.03 -15.19
CA ARG A 225 8.99 7.33 -16.02
C ARG A 225 7.83 7.89 -15.19
N MET A 226 7.58 7.33 -13.99
CA MET A 226 6.54 7.83 -13.08
C MET A 226 6.81 9.24 -12.57
N LEU A 227 8.05 9.60 -12.28
CA LEU A 227 8.43 10.91 -11.76
C LEU A 227 8.42 11.96 -12.87
N GLU A 228 9.00 11.65 -14.03
CA GLU A 228 9.07 12.55 -15.19
C GLU A 228 7.69 12.99 -15.68
N ASN A 229 6.71 12.08 -15.65
CA ASN A 229 5.37 12.31 -16.17
C ASN A 229 4.32 12.51 -15.06
N ASP A 230 4.74 12.61 -13.80
CA ASP A 230 3.88 12.69 -12.63
C ASP A 230 2.80 11.60 -12.54
N PHE A 231 3.15 10.37 -12.93
CA PHE A 231 2.27 9.22 -12.77
C PHE A 231 2.41 8.60 -11.40
N ALA A 232 1.27 8.29 -10.77
CA ALA A 232 1.28 7.56 -9.52
C ALA A 232 1.54 6.04 -9.71
N GLY A 233 1.63 5.57 -10.95
CA GLY A 233 1.96 4.20 -11.33
C GLY A 233 1.63 3.86 -12.77
N LEU A 234 2.06 2.68 -13.20
CA LEU A 234 2.05 2.20 -14.57
C LEU A 234 1.28 0.89 -14.67
N VAL A 235 0.68 0.62 -15.84
CA VAL A 235 0.19 -0.72 -16.15
C VAL A 235 1.37 -1.61 -16.49
N VAL A 236 1.39 -2.83 -15.95
CA VAL A 236 2.43 -3.81 -16.26
C VAL A 236 1.91 -4.75 -17.34
N THR A 237 2.70 -4.92 -18.40
CA THR A 237 2.37 -5.78 -19.54
C THR A 237 3.46 -6.85 -19.72
N PRO A 238 3.16 -7.98 -20.38
CA PRO A 238 4.18 -8.92 -20.83
C PRO A 238 5.22 -8.28 -21.76
N GLU A 239 6.38 -8.93 -21.91
CA GLU A 239 7.48 -8.45 -22.76
C GLU A 239 7.10 -8.25 -24.22
N ASP A 240 6.31 -9.20 -24.75
CA ASP A 240 5.97 -9.35 -26.15
C ASP A 240 4.52 -8.94 -26.48
N ASP A 241 3.79 -8.41 -25.50
CA ASP A 241 2.38 -8.04 -25.64
C ASP A 241 2.05 -6.82 -24.78
N ASP A 242 1.90 -5.65 -25.39
CA ASP A 242 1.53 -4.38 -24.75
C ASP A 242 0.02 -4.19 -24.60
N THR A 243 -0.78 -5.11 -25.15
CA THR A 243 -2.23 -5.10 -25.05
C THR A 243 -2.72 -5.87 -23.82
N HIS A 244 -1.96 -6.86 -23.36
CA HIS A 244 -2.36 -7.65 -22.21
C HIS A 244 -1.94 -7.03 -20.88
N VAL A 245 -2.90 -6.89 -19.96
CA VAL A 245 -2.64 -6.40 -18.61
C VAL A 245 -2.14 -7.55 -17.73
N ALA A 246 -0.84 -7.58 -17.44
CA ALA A 246 -0.25 -8.51 -16.48
C ALA A 246 -0.41 -8.04 -15.03
N GLY A 247 -0.43 -6.72 -14.80
CA GLY A 247 -0.63 -6.16 -13.47
C GLY A 247 -0.51 -4.64 -13.41
N ILE A 248 -0.24 -4.09 -12.23
CA ILE A 248 -0.01 -2.65 -12.00
C ILE A 248 1.19 -2.49 -11.07
N LEU A 249 2.03 -1.51 -11.36
CA LEU A 249 3.10 -1.05 -10.47
C LEU A 249 2.81 0.37 -10.00
N THR A 250 2.83 0.63 -8.69
CA THR A 250 2.60 1.97 -8.14
C THR A 250 3.78 2.46 -7.31
N LYS A 251 3.90 3.79 -7.15
CA LYS A 251 4.86 4.41 -6.21
C LYS A 251 4.76 3.80 -4.81
N THR A 252 3.55 3.46 -4.36
CA THR A 252 3.32 2.79 -3.06
C THR A 252 3.88 1.38 -3.01
N ASP A 253 3.87 0.63 -4.12
CA ASP A 253 4.46 -0.72 -4.17
C ASP A 253 5.99 -0.64 -4.13
N VAL A 254 6.57 0.34 -4.82
CA VAL A 254 8.02 0.62 -4.74
C VAL A 254 8.42 1.04 -3.33
N LEU A 255 7.72 2.00 -2.73
CA LEU A 255 7.96 2.39 -1.34
C LEU A 255 7.82 1.20 -0.38
N ARG A 256 6.81 0.34 -0.57
CA ARG A 256 6.66 -0.86 0.26
C ARG A 256 7.84 -1.82 0.09
N ALA A 257 8.33 -2.00 -1.14
CA ALA A 257 9.52 -2.81 -1.39
C ALA A 257 10.78 -2.22 -0.74
N LEU A 258 10.91 -0.89 -0.68
CA LEU A 258 12.02 -0.21 0.01
C LEU A 258 11.98 -0.38 1.53
N THR A 259 10.77 -0.55 2.10
CA THR A 259 10.59 -0.77 3.54
C THR A 259 10.90 -2.21 3.96
N TYR A 260 11.04 -3.12 3.01
CA TYR A 260 11.57 -4.46 3.23
C TYR A 260 13.07 -4.39 3.46
N THR A 261 13.46 -3.98 4.65
CA THR A 261 14.80 -4.17 5.17
C THR A 261 14.92 -5.54 5.82
N GLU A 262 16.10 -6.15 5.70
CA GLU A 262 16.62 -7.20 6.61
C GLU A 262 16.58 -6.81 8.11
N GLU A 263 15.95 -5.70 8.50
CA GLU A 263 15.70 -5.29 9.89
C GLU A 263 14.26 -5.58 10.36
N GLU A 264 13.34 -5.94 9.46
CA GLU A 264 12.19 -6.78 9.80
C GLU A 264 12.58 -8.26 9.62
N HIS A 265 13.68 -8.68 10.25
CA HIS A 265 13.76 -10.07 10.61
C HIS A 265 12.61 -10.31 11.59
N MET A 266 11.65 -11.15 11.19
CA MET A 266 10.87 -11.89 12.17
C MET A 266 11.86 -12.39 13.23
N ASP A 267 11.74 -11.96 14.48
CA ASP A 267 12.67 -12.36 15.54
C ASP A 267 12.48 -13.86 15.77
N VAL A 268 13.26 -14.67 15.05
CA VAL A 268 13.25 -16.13 15.12
C VAL A 268 14.24 -16.55 16.19
N GLN A 269 13.75 -16.64 17.42
CA GLN A 269 14.54 -17.19 18.49
C GLN A 269 14.64 -18.72 18.34
N ILE A 270 15.81 -19.20 17.94
CA ILE A 270 16.11 -20.63 17.81
C ILE A 270 16.79 -21.16 19.08
N THR A 271 16.16 -22.13 19.73
CA THR A 271 16.72 -22.85 20.89
C THR A 271 17.41 -24.13 20.44
N ASN A 272 18.59 -24.41 21.00
CA ASN A 272 19.44 -25.57 20.67
C ASN A 272 19.99 -25.56 19.23
N ILE A 273 20.48 -24.41 18.79
CA ILE A 273 21.13 -24.21 17.47
C ILE A 273 22.18 -25.29 17.11
N LYS A 274 22.86 -25.89 18.10
CA LYS A 274 23.84 -26.96 17.91
C LYS A 274 23.28 -28.25 17.27
N LEU A 275 21.96 -28.39 17.22
CA LEU A 275 21.27 -29.53 16.59
C LEU A 275 21.00 -29.29 15.10
N LEU A 276 21.23 -28.08 14.59
CA LEU A 276 21.14 -27.77 13.18
C LEU A 276 22.35 -28.40 12.47
N ASP A 277 22.08 -29.32 11.56
CA ASP A 277 23.09 -30.02 10.75
C ASP A 277 22.95 -29.67 9.27
N THR A 278 21.79 -29.93 8.67
CA THR A 278 21.53 -29.76 7.23
C THR A 278 20.74 -28.50 6.89
N ILE A 279 20.05 -27.91 7.86
CA ILE A 279 19.25 -26.69 7.68
C ILE A 279 19.90 -25.50 8.37
N SER A 280 20.08 -24.39 7.66
CA SER A 280 20.67 -23.19 8.22
C SER A 280 19.64 -22.33 8.97
N ARG A 281 20.12 -21.37 9.76
CA ARG A 281 19.24 -20.38 10.40
C ARG A 281 18.51 -19.50 9.39
N ALA A 282 19.17 -19.21 8.26
CA ALA A 282 18.60 -18.40 7.20
C ALA A 282 17.45 -19.15 6.51
N ASP A 283 17.65 -20.44 6.21
CA ASP A 283 16.62 -21.29 5.59
C ASP A 283 15.40 -21.44 6.52
N LEU A 284 15.62 -21.74 7.81
CA LEU A 284 14.55 -21.80 8.82
C LEU A 284 13.73 -20.52 8.87
N ARG A 285 14.39 -19.37 8.77
CA ARG A 285 13.74 -18.07 8.84
C ARG A 285 12.94 -17.80 7.57
N ALA A 286 13.55 -17.98 6.40
CA ALA A 286 12.91 -17.81 5.11
C ALA A 286 11.67 -18.69 4.95
N ASP A 287 11.73 -19.94 5.40
CA ASP A 287 10.61 -20.89 5.34
C ASP A 287 9.44 -20.46 6.24
N ILE A 288 9.72 -19.96 7.44
CA ILE A 288 8.67 -19.45 8.33
C ILE A 288 8.10 -18.13 7.81
N GLU A 289 8.93 -17.24 7.25
CA GLU A 289 8.50 -15.99 6.62
C GLU A 289 7.61 -16.28 5.41
N GLN A 290 7.99 -17.22 4.55
CA GLN A 290 7.16 -17.66 3.43
C GLN A 290 5.79 -18.17 3.90
N VAL A 291 5.74 -18.94 4.99
CA VAL A 291 4.45 -19.37 5.57
C VAL A 291 3.65 -18.18 6.10
N ALA A 292 4.27 -17.20 6.74
CA ALA A 292 3.55 -16.02 7.23
C ALA A 292 3.03 -15.12 6.10
N ASP A 293 3.87 -14.84 5.11
CA ASP A 293 3.61 -13.92 4.01
C ASP A 293 2.58 -14.47 3.03
N LYS A 294 2.61 -15.77 2.75
CA LYS A 294 1.66 -16.48 1.87
C LYS A 294 0.20 -16.31 2.29
N TYR A 295 -0.08 -15.92 3.53
CA TYR A 295 -1.44 -15.79 4.05
C TYR A 295 -1.96 -14.36 4.28
N GLY A 296 -1.13 -13.33 4.04
CA GLY A 296 -1.50 -11.91 3.98
C GLY A 296 -1.97 -11.27 5.30
N ALA A 297 -1.72 -9.96 5.45
CA ALA A 297 -2.07 -9.07 6.58
C ALA A 297 -1.67 -9.52 8.01
N MET A 298 -1.03 -10.68 8.15
CA MET A 298 -0.56 -11.22 9.42
C MET A 298 0.88 -10.76 9.66
N GLN A 299 1.05 -9.66 10.39
CA GLN A 299 2.37 -9.21 10.82
C GLN A 299 2.85 -10.11 11.96
N VAL A 300 3.95 -10.84 11.72
CA VAL A 300 4.58 -11.68 12.75
C VAL A 300 5.41 -10.79 13.66
N GLN A 301 5.10 -10.82 14.96
CA GLN A 301 5.82 -10.06 15.98
C GLN A 301 7.08 -10.79 16.45
N HIS A 302 6.98 -12.12 16.61
CA HIS A 302 8.09 -12.96 17.07
C HIS A 302 7.80 -14.44 16.76
N ALA A 303 8.84 -15.20 16.41
CA ALA A 303 8.78 -16.63 16.19
C ALA A 303 9.74 -17.38 17.14
N HIS A 304 9.27 -18.45 17.78
CA HIS A 304 10.12 -19.30 18.61
C HIS A 304 10.23 -20.69 17.99
N VAL A 305 11.45 -21.11 17.69
CA VAL A 305 11.74 -22.44 17.16
C VAL A 305 12.56 -23.20 18.19
N ARG A 306 12.07 -24.36 18.62
CA ARG A 306 12.73 -25.19 19.63
C ARG A 306 12.99 -26.58 19.09
N PHE A 307 14.26 -26.97 19.10
CA PHE A 307 14.68 -28.34 18.80
C PHE A 307 14.95 -29.11 20.10
N HIS A 308 14.53 -30.38 20.13
CA HIS A 308 14.80 -31.32 21.22
C HIS A 308 15.28 -32.66 20.65
N GLU A 309 16.46 -33.12 21.06
CA GLU A 309 17.02 -34.41 20.65
C GLU A 309 16.50 -35.52 21.57
N HIS A 310 15.95 -36.58 20.99
CA HIS A 310 15.57 -37.81 21.69
C HIS A 310 16.74 -38.81 21.74
N LYS A 311 16.63 -39.82 22.61
CA LYS A 311 17.66 -40.87 22.72
C LYS A 311 17.70 -41.81 21.52
N GLU A 312 16.62 -41.87 20.75
CA GLU A 312 16.47 -42.76 19.58
C GLU A 312 17.27 -42.23 18.38
N LYS A 313 17.93 -43.13 17.65
CA LYS A 313 18.71 -42.80 16.45
C LYS A 313 18.44 -43.80 15.34
N LEU A 314 18.35 -43.31 14.10
CA LEU A 314 18.24 -44.14 12.89
C LEU A 314 19.48 -43.90 12.03
N ARG A 315 20.26 -44.97 11.80
CA ARG A 315 21.49 -44.92 10.97
C ARG A 315 22.48 -43.81 11.38
N GLY A 316 22.56 -43.52 12.68
CA GLY A 316 23.44 -42.48 13.24
C GLY A 316 22.77 -41.11 13.39
N THR A 317 21.67 -40.85 12.71
CA THR A 317 20.91 -39.59 12.80
C THR A 317 19.94 -39.64 14.00
N PRO A 318 20.00 -38.68 14.93
CA PRO A 318 19.09 -38.65 16.07
C PRO A 318 17.67 -38.27 15.67
N LEU A 319 16.69 -38.81 16.39
CA LEU A 319 15.30 -38.35 16.33
C LEU A 319 15.22 -36.98 17.02
N ILE A 320 14.72 -35.98 16.30
CA ILE A 320 14.57 -34.61 16.76
C ILE A 320 13.09 -34.23 16.74
N GLN A 321 12.66 -33.56 17.79
CA GLN A 321 11.37 -32.88 17.85
C GLN A 321 11.58 -31.39 17.62
N CYS A 322 10.86 -30.83 16.66
CA CYS A 322 10.79 -29.40 16.39
C CYS A 322 9.45 -28.84 16.85
N GLN A 323 9.47 -27.70 17.53
CA GLN A 323 8.28 -26.92 17.87
C GLN A 323 8.45 -25.49 17.37
N ILE A 324 7.50 -25.01 16.58
CA ILE A 324 7.45 -23.64 16.07
C ILE A 324 6.25 -22.95 16.73
N ARG A 325 6.46 -21.75 17.25
CA ARG A 325 5.38 -20.88 17.74
C ARG A 325 5.50 -19.51 17.10
N LEU A 326 4.43 -19.06 16.48
CA LEU A 326 4.28 -17.74 15.90
C LEU A 326 3.37 -16.89 16.77
N ARG A 327 3.81 -15.67 17.05
CA ARG A 327 2.97 -14.63 17.62
C ARG A 327 2.79 -13.54 16.59
N THR A 328 1.55 -13.18 16.31
CA THR A 328 1.21 -12.23 15.25
C THR A 328 0.24 -11.17 15.75
N ASN A 329 0.04 -10.11 14.98
CA ASN A 329 -1.01 -9.10 15.22
C ASN A 329 -2.44 -9.68 15.15
N LYS A 330 -2.61 -10.92 14.68
CA LYS A 330 -3.90 -11.61 14.55
C LYS A 330 -4.09 -12.79 15.52
N GLY A 331 -3.09 -13.16 16.31
CA GLY A 331 -3.19 -14.26 17.27
C GLY A 331 -1.89 -15.06 17.44
N GLN A 332 -2.00 -16.31 17.88
CA GLN A 332 -0.86 -17.22 18.00
C GLN A 332 -1.11 -18.50 17.21
N ALA A 333 -0.13 -18.92 16.41
CA ALA A 333 -0.14 -20.20 15.69
C ALA A 333 1.03 -21.06 16.17
N ALA A 334 0.89 -22.38 16.11
CA ALA A 334 1.97 -23.29 16.49
C ALA A 334 2.02 -24.52 15.61
N GLY A 335 3.22 -25.03 15.36
CA GLY A 335 3.49 -26.26 14.64
C GLY A 335 4.41 -27.16 15.45
N SER A 336 4.27 -28.47 15.32
CA SER A 336 5.12 -29.44 16.01
C SER A 336 5.34 -30.65 15.12
N GLY A 337 6.57 -31.11 15.01
CA GLY A 337 6.95 -32.23 14.16
C GLY A 337 8.11 -33.02 14.75
N GLU A 338 8.18 -34.31 14.40
CA GLU A 338 9.27 -35.19 14.77
C GLU A 338 9.86 -35.82 13.51
N GLY A 339 11.18 -35.93 13.46
CA GLY A 339 11.90 -36.46 12.31
C GLY A 339 13.32 -36.85 12.67
N TYR A 340 13.90 -37.77 11.91
CA TYR A 340 15.33 -38.07 12.03
C TYR A 340 16.11 -36.96 11.34
N GLY A 341 16.79 -36.12 12.12
CA GLY A 341 17.45 -34.90 11.66
C GLY A 341 16.60 -33.64 11.86
N ALA A 342 17.27 -32.49 11.98
CA ALA A 342 16.62 -31.22 12.34
C ALA A 342 15.73 -30.70 11.20
N GLU A 343 16.18 -30.82 9.96
CA GLU A 343 15.44 -30.43 8.75
C GLU A 343 14.12 -31.20 8.61
N THR A 344 14.17 -32.54 8.69
CA THR A 344 12.96 -33.37 8.61
C THR A 344 11.96 -33.01 9.70
N ALA A 345 12.43 -32.85 10.94
CA ALA A 345 11.57 -32.48 12.07
C ALA A 345 10.96 -31.09 11.88
N PHE A 346 11.73 -30.15 11.33
CA PHE A 346 11.30 -28.79 11.05
C PHE A 346 10.24 -28.74 9.96
N ASN A 347 10.43 -29.40 8.82
CA ASN A 347 9.47 -29.41 7.71
C ASN A 347 8.11 -29.97 8.16
N VAL A 348 8.10 -31.04 8.95
CA VAL A 348 6.86 -31.59 9.52
C VAL A 348 6.19 -30.60 10.48
N ALA A 349 6.97 -29.86 11.28
CA ALA A 349 6.44 -28.83 12.16
C ALA A 349 5.88 -27.64 11.35
N LEU A 350 6.55 -27.27 10.26
CA LEU A 350 6.18 -26.17 9.37
C LEU A 350 4.87 -26.47 8.63
N ASP A 351 4.70 -27.67 8.06
CA ASP A 351 3.43 -28.10 7.45
C ASP A 351 2.24 -27.99 8.42
N LYS A 352 2.49 -28.32 9.70
CA LYS A 352 1.47 -28.23 10.74
C LYS A 352 1.19 -26.77 11.13
N LEU A 353 2.22 -25.93 11.15
CA LEU A 353 2.08 -24.50 11.38
C LEU A 353 1.25 -23.85 10.26
N GLU A 354 1.55 -24.17 9.00
CA GLU A 354 0.84 -23.69 7.80
C GLU A 354 -0.66 -23.99 7.89
N ARG A 355 -1.03 -25.23 8.21
CA ARG A 355 -2.43 -25.62 8.44
C ARG A 355 -3.10 -24.83 9.57
N ASN A 356 -2.41 -24.60 10.68
CA ASN A 356 -2.98 -23.88 11.82
C ASN A 356 -3.13 -22.38 11.55
N VAL A 357 -2.23 -21.79 10.75
CA VAL A 357 -2.35 -20.40 10.28
C VAL A 357 -3.58 -20.23 9.37
N LEU A 358 -3.84 -21.22 8.51
CA LEU A 358 -5.06 -21.26 7.69
C LEU A 358 -6.35 -21.32 8.52
N GLU A 359 -6.38 -22.14 9.57
CA GLU A 359 -7.53 -22.23 10.48
C GLU A 359 -7.78 -20.91 11.21
N LEU A 360 -6.74 -20.23 11.69
CA LEU A 360 -6.83 -18.90 12.32
C LEU A 360 -7.49 -17.86 11.40
N LYS A 361 -7.18 -17.89 10.10
CA LYS A 361 -7.81 -17.02 9.10
C LYS A 361 -9.28 -17.37 8.89
N GLY A 362 -9.62 -18.66 8.82
CA GLY A 362 -10.99 -19.13 8.65
C GLY A 362 -11.91 -18.76 9.82
N VAL A 363 -11.42 -18.90 11.06
CA VAL A 363 -12.20 -18.58 12.27
C VAL A 363 -12.48 -17.08 12.40
N GLN A 364 -11.51 -16.21 12.07
CA GLN A 364 -11.73 -14.75 12.13
C GLN A 364 -12.66 -14.26 11.01
N ALA A 365 -12.59 -14.83 9.81
CA ALA A 365 -13.50 -14.49 8.72
C ALA A 365 -14.97 -14.80 9.09
N ASP A 366 -15.21 -15.94 9.75
CA ASP A 366 -16.54 -16.32 10.23
C ASP A 366 -17.04 -15.44 11.39
N GLU A 367 -16.18 -15.06 12.34
CA GLU A 367 -16.55 -14.16 13.44
C GLU A 367 -16.86 -12.73 12.95
N GLU A 368 -16.09 -12.21 12.00
CA GLU A 368 -16.32 -10.90 11.41
C GLU A 368 -17.61 -10.90 10.57
N TYR A 369 -17.87 -11.96 9.81
CA TYR A 369 -19.11 -12.16 9.07
C TYR A 369 -20.32 -12.28 10.02
N ARG A 370 -20.19 -13.03 11.12
CA ARG A 370 -21.23 -13.15 12.15
C ARG A 370 -21.50 -11.83 12.87
N GLY A 371 -20.46 -11.06 13.19
CA GLY A 371 -20.59 -9.71 13.77
C GLY A 371 -21.30 -8.73 12.83
N GLN A 372 -20.99 -8.78 11.53
CA GLN A 372 -21.68 -7.99 10.51
C GLN A 372 -23.13 -8.43 10.31
N LEU A 373 -23.41 -9.74 10.39
CA LEU A 373 -24.76 -10.29 10.29
C LEU A 373 -25.62 -9.89 11.50
N LEU A 374 -25.08 -9.98 12.71
CA LEU A 374 -25.77 -9.58 13.95
C LEU A 374 -26.06 -8.06 13.99
N ARG A 375 -25.14 -7.21 13.50
CA ARG A 375 -25.40 -5.77 13.31
C ARG A 375 -26.50 -5.50 12.27
N LYS A 376 -26.57 -6.28 11.20
CA LYS A 376 -27.64 -6.17 10.20
C LYS A 376 -29.00 -6.66 10.71
N LEU A 377 -29.02 -7.59 11.66
CA LEU A 377 -30.22 -8.12 12.29
C LEU A 377 -30.67 -7.31 13.53
N GLY A 378 -29.89 -6.31 13.96
CA GLY A 378 -30.23 -5.44 15.09
C GLY A 378 -30.10 -6.12 16.47
N GLU A 379 -29.32 -7.19 16.56
CA GLU A 379 -29.12 -7.97 17.79
C GLU A 379 -27.80 -7.65 18.52
N LEU A 380 -27.08 -6.62 18.07
CA LEU A 380 -25.88 -6.06 18.71
C LEU A 380 -25.87 -4.53 18.66
#